data_AF-A0A527G2P0-F1
#
_entry.id   AF-A0A527G2P0-F1
#
_cell.length_a   1.000
_cell.length_b   1.000
_cell.length_c   1.000
_cell.angle_alpha   90.00
_cell.angle_beta   90.00
_cell.angle_gamma   90.00
#
_symmetry.space_group_name_H-M   'P 1'
#
loop_
_entity.id
_entity.type
_entity.pdbx_description
1 polymer ?
#
loop_
_entity_poly.entity_id
_entity_poly.type
_entity_poly.pdbx_seq_one_letter_code
_entity_poly.pdbx_strand_id
1 'polypeptide(L)'
;RFAEMNEVARNDDFWLNDARLAVNRWILTELTRAAREITDGITLYRFNEAAGAAYRFVWNLFCDWYLELLKPVFMGTDEAAKAESRACVAFVLDEIYKLLHPMMPFMTE
;
A
#
# COMPACT_ATOMS: atom_id res chain seq x y z
N ARG A 1 -6.60 -8.51 8.01
CA ARG A 1 -6.88 -9.92 7.67
C ARG A 1 -5.84 -10.53 6.72
N PHE A 2 -5.80 -10.21 5.42
CA PHE A 2 -4.79 -10.81 4.52
C PHE A 2 -3.35 -10.57 5.00
N ALA A 3 -3.02 -9.32 5.37
CA ALA A 3 -1.72 -8.97 5.91
C ALA A 3 -1.39 -9.74 7.21
N GLU A 4 -2.32 -9.77 8.17
CA GLU A 4 -2.17 -10.53 9.42
C GLU A 4 -1.93 -12.04 9.18
N MET A 5 -2.67 -12.65 8.25
CA MET A 5 -2.53 -14.07 7.91
C MET A 5 -1.17 -14.41 7.28
N ASN A 6 -0.50 -13.42 6.66
CA ASN A 6 0.81 -13.57 6.05
C ASN A 6 1.94 -13.02 6.94
N GLU A 7 1.66 -12.81 8.23
CA GLU A 7 2.65 -12.34 9.23
C GLU A 7 3.27 -11.00 8.85
N VAL A 8 2.51 -10.15 8.17
CA VAL A 8 2.92 -8.78 7.88
C VAL A 8 2.94 -8.00 9.19
N ALA A 9 4.10 -7.44 9.53
CA ALA A 9 4.29 -6.58 10.69
C ALA A 9 5.03 -5.31 10.28
N ARG A 10 4.80 -4.23 11.03
CA ARG A 10 5.51 -2.97 10.85
C ARG A 10 7.02 -3.21 10.93
N ASN A 11 7.74 -2.69 9.94
CA ASN A 11 9.18 -2.77 9.84
C ASN A 11 9.72 -1.36 9.56
N ASP A 12 10.30 -0.73 10.59
CA ASP A 12 10.83 0.63 10.48
C ASP A 12 12.17 0.70 9.71
N ASP A 13 12.82 -0.45 9.46
CA ASP A 13 14.08 -0.55 8.71
C ASP A 13 13.85 -0.71 7.19
N PHE A 14 12.60 -0.79 6.72
CA PHE A 14 12.32 -0.99 5.31
C PHE A 14 12.65 0.26 4.49
N TRP A 15 13.70 0.17 3.67
CA TRP A 15 14.08 1.23 2.74
C TRP A 15 13.50 0.99 1.35
N LEU A 16 12.82 1.98 0.78
CA LEU A 16 12.08 1.87 -0.49
C LEU A 16 12.95 1.41 -1.67
N ASN A 17 14.24 1.80 -1.67
CA ASN A 17 15.17 1.44 -2.74
C ASN A 17 15.64 -0.01 -2.66
N ASP A 18 15.34 -0.73 -1.58
CA ASP A 18 15.76 -2.12 -1.40
C ASP A 18 14.77 -3.11 -2.04
N ALA A 19 13.63 -2.64 -2.55
CA ALA A 19 12.63 -3.49 -3.21
C ALA A 19 13.14 -4.08 -4.54
N ARG A 20 13.42 -5.39 -4.57
CA ARG A 20 13.94 -6.12 -5.73
C ARG A 20 12.84 -6.76 -6.56
N LEU A 21 11.71 -7.09 -5.98
CA LEU A 21 10.58 -7.63 -6.73
C LEU A 21 9.90 -6.53 -7.55
N ALA A 22 9.64 -6.81 -8.83
CA ALA A 22 9.00 -5.85 -9.74
C ALA A 22 7.61 -5.45 -9.25
N VAL A 23 6.86 -6.38 -8.67
CA VAL A 23 5.52 -6.13 -8.10
C VAL A 23 5.56 -5.14 -6.92
N ASN A 24 6.60 -5.21 -6.08
CA ASN A 24 6.79 -4.30 -4.96
C ASN A 24 7.16 -2.90 -5.44
N ARG A 25 8.09 -2.77 -6.40
CA ARG A 25 8.41 -1.46 -6.99
C ARG A 25 7.22 -0.83 -7.71
N TRP A 26 6.40 -1.65 -8.36
CA TRP A 26 5.19 -1.17 -9.04
C TRP A 26 4.21 -0.54 -8.05
N ILE A 27 3.86 -1.22 -6.95
CA ILE A 27 2.90 -0.66 -5.99
C ILE A 27 3.43 0.61 -5.32
N LEU A 28 4.74 0.70 -5.05
CA LEU A 28 5.36 1.91 -4.48
C LEU A 28 5.28 3.11 -5.45
N THR A 29 5.40 2.84 -6.74
CA THR A 29 5.22 3.87 -7.78
C THR A 29 3.77 4.34 -7.83
N GLU A 30 2.81 3.42 -7.79
CA GLU A 30 1.39 3.75 -7.79
C GLU A 30 0.97 4.46 -6.50
N LEU A 31 1.53 4.08 -5.35
CA LEU A 31 1.34 4.78 -4.07
C LEU A 31 1.79 6.24 -4.17
N THR A 32 2.98 6.47 -4.75
CA THR A 32 3.51 7.84 -4.93
C THR A 32 2.58 8.69 -5.80
N ARG A 33 1.99 8.10 -6.85
CA ARG A 33 1.01 8.77 -7.73
C ARG A 33 -0.28 9.08 -6.99
N ALA A 34 -0.82 8.10 -6.27
CA ALA A 34 -2.04 8.25 -5.48
C ALA A 34 -1.88 9.32 -4.38
N ALA A 35 -0.75 9.29 -3.67
CA ALA A 35 -0.45 10.29 -2.64
C ALA A 35 -0.45 11.71 -3.20
N ARG A 36 0.13 11.92 -4.40
CA ARG A 36 0.10 13.23 -5.07
C ARG A 36 -1.33 13.62 -5.45
N GLU A 37 -2.10 12.74 -6.08
CA GLU A 37 -3.46 13.03 -6.50
C GLU A 37 -4.38 13.36 -5.32
N ILE A 38 -4.27 12.60 -4.22
CA ILE A 38 -5.02 12.84 -2.98
C ILE A 38 -4.61 14.18 -2.36
N THR A 39 -3.30 14.47 -2.29
CA THR A 39 -2.78 15.73 -1.75
C THR A 39 -3.29 16.93 -2.57
N ASP A 40 -3.22 16.84 -3.90
CA ASP A 40 -3.72 17.89 -4.79
C ASP A 40 -5.24 18.08 -4.61
N GLY A 41 -6.00 16.99 -4.52
CA GLY A 41 -7.44 17.06 -4.25
C GLY A 41 -7.77 17.72 -2.92
N ILE A 42 -7.03 17.44 -1.84
CA ILE A 42 -7.23 18.07 -0.54
C ILE A 42 -6.85 19.56 -0.59
N THR A 43 -5.69 19.89 -1.14
CA THR A 43 -5.19 21.28 -1.19
C THR A 43 -6.04 22.19 -2.06
N LEU A 44 -6.69 21.65 -3.10
CA LEU A 44 -7.60 22.38 -3.98
C LEU A 44 -9.07 22.32 -3.52
N TYR A 45 -9.33 21.81 -2.31
CA TYR A 45 -10.68 21.65 -1.74
C TYR A 45 -11.64 20.75 -2.55
N ARG A 46 -11.08 19.83 -3.35
CA ARG A 46 -11.80 18.84 -4.16
C ARG A 46 -11.86 17.49 -3.47
N PHE A 47 -12.52 17.44 -2.31
CA PHE A 47 -12.55 16.25 -1.46
C PHE A 47 -13.15 15.01 -2.15
N ASN A 48 -14.07 15.20 -3.08
CA ASN A 48 -14.62 14.11 -3.89
C ASN A 48 -13.57 13.48 -4.81
N GLU A 49 -12.68 14.29 -5.41
CA GLU A 49 -11.58 13.80 -6.25
C GLU A 49 -10.54 13.07 -5.39
N ALA A 50 -10.18 13.64 -4.23
CA ALA A 50 -9.27 13.00 -3.27
C ALA A 50 -9.80 11.63 -2.80
N ALA A 51 -11.06 11.56 -2.38
CA ALA A 51 -11.69 10.31 -1.97
C ALA A 51 -11.78 9.29 -3.12
N GLY A 52 -12.08 9.74 -4.33
CA GLY A 52 -12.08 8.91 -5.53
C GLY A 52 -10.71 8.33 -5.85
N ALA A 53 -9.65 9.14 -5.74
CA ALA A 53 -8.27 8.69 -5.93
C ALA A 53 -7.85 7.66 -4.89
N ALA A 54 -8.16 7.92 -3.62
CA ALA A 54 -7.88 6.99 -2.52
C ALA A 54 -8.61 5.65 -2.73
N TYR A 55 -9.89 5.69 -3.09
CA TYR A 55 -10.66 4.47 -3.39
C TYR A 55 -10.05 3.67 -4.54
N ARG A 56 -9.70 4.32 -5.65
CA ARG A 56 -9.07 3.63 -6.80
C ARG A 56 -7.74 2.97 -6.42
N PHE A 57 -6.91 3.66 -5.66
CA PHE A 57 -5.64 3.08 -5.21
C PHE A 57 -5.85 1.89 -4.27
N VAL A 58 -6.65 2.06 -3.21
CA VAL A 58 -6.83 1.03 -2.19
C VAL A 58 -7.59 -0.17 -2.74
N TRP A 59 -8.71 0.05 -3.41
CA TRP A 59 -9.56 -1.03 -3.88
C TRP A 59 -9.01 -1.65 -5.16
N ASN A 60 -8.85 -0.85 -6.21
CA ASN A 60 -8.58 -1.38 -7.54
C ASN A 60 -7.10 -1.73 -7.77
N LEU A 61 -6.14 -1.10 -7.09
CA LEU A 61 -4.72 -1.40 -7.28
C LEU A 61 -4.15 -2.26 -6.16
N PHE A 62 -4.35 -1.85 -4.91
CA PHE A 62 -3.79 -2.55 -3.77
C PHE A 62 -4.52 -3.88 -3.50
N CYS A 63 -5.83 -3.85 -3.27
CA CYS A 63 -6.60 -5.06 -2.96
C CYS A 63 -6.76 -5.99 -4.17
N ASP A 64 -7.29 -5.49 -5.30
CA ASP A 64 -7.63 -6.34 -6.46
C ASP A 64 -6.40 -6.91 -7.18
N TRP A 65 -5.29 -6.15 -7.25
CA TRP A 65 -4.10 -6.56 -8.00
C TRP A 65 -2.92 -6.90 -7.10
N TYR A 66 -2.44 -5.97 -6.28
CA TYR A 66 -1.18 -6.16 -5.56
C TYR A 66 -1.23 -7.34 -4.59
N LEU A 67 -2.26 -7.44 -3.74
CA LEU A 67 -2.39 -8.56 -2.81
C LEU A 67 -2.57 -9.91 -3.52
N GLU A 68 -3.30 -9.92 -4.63
CA GLU A 68 -3.51 -11.12 -5.45
C GLU A 68 -2.19 -11.59 -6.11
N LEU A 69 -1.41 -10.65 -6.64
CA LEU A 69 -0.09 -10.93 -7.24
C LEU A 69 0.95 -11.38 -6.20
N LEU A 70 0.75 -11.08 -4.92
CA LEU A 70 1.62 -11.55 -3.83
C LEU A 70 1.29 -12.97 -3.35
N LYS A 71 0.12 -13.52 -3.65
CA LYS A 71 -0.25 -14.89 -3.21
C LYS A 71 0.79 -15.94 -3.59
N PRO A 72 1.30 -16.00 -4.85
CA PRO A 72 2.35 -16.95 -5.21
C PRO A 72 3.67 -16.72 -4.47
N VAL A 73 4.00 -15.47 -4.13
CA VAL A 73 5.21 -15.14 -3.36
C VAL A 73 5.10 -15.71 -1.95
N PHE A 74 3.97 -15.50 -1.28
CA PHE A 74 3.74 -16.02 0.08
C PHE A 74 3.59 -17.55 0.12
N MET A 75 3.09 -18.17 -0.95
CA MET A 75 3.02 -19.64 -1.08
C MET A 75 4.35 -20.28 -1.54
N GLY A 76 5.32 -19.48 -1.98
CA GLY A 76 6.62 -19.96 -2.47
C GLY A 76 7.57 -20.41 -1.37
N THR A 77 8.80 -20.75 -1.75
CA THR A 77 9.89 -21.16 -0.83
C THR A 77 10.99 -20.12 -0.66
N ASP A 78 10.94 -19.01 -1.41
CA ASP A 78 11.92 -17.93 -1.31
C ASP A 78 11.60 -17.01 -0.12
N GLU A 79 12.30 -17.25 0.99
CA GLU A 79 12.12 -16.47 2.22
C GLU A 79 12.57 -15.01 2.09
N ALA A 80 13.53 -14.70 1.21
CA ALA A 80 13.95 -13.31 0.98
C ALA A 80 12.84 -12.53 0.26
N ALA A 81 12.22 -13.14 -0.75
CA ALA A 81 11.09 -12.55 -1.46
C ALA A 81 9.87 -12.35 -0.55
N LYS A 82 9.61 -13.29 0.37
CA LYS A 82 8.54 -13.14 1.38
C LYS A 82 8.84 -12.02 2.36
N ALA A 83 10.07 -11.95 2.90
CA ALA A 83 10.47 -10.91 3.84
C ALA A 83 10.35 -9.51 3.21
N GLU A 84 10.84 -9.34 1.98
CA GLU A 84 10.67 -8.10 1.22
C GLU A 84 9.19 -7.74 1.03
N SER A 85 8.37 -8.71 0.63
CA SER A 85 6.94 -8.48 0.38
C SER A 85 6.17 -8.16 1.66
N ARG A 86 6.50 -8.79 2.79
CA ARG A 86 5.91 -8.44 4.10
C ARG A 86 6.23 -7.00 4.46
N ALA A 87 7.50 -6.61 4.35
CA ALA A 87 7.92 -5.25 4.67
C ALA A 87 7.28 -4.21 3.73
N CYS A 88 7.20 -4.50 2.43
CA CYS A 88 6.55 -3.62 1.45
C CYS A 88 5.04 -3.48 1.72
N VAL A 89 4.32 -4.59 2.01
CA VAL A 89 2.89 -4.53 2.36
C VAL A 89 2.67 -3.73 3.64
N ALA A 90 3.51 -3.92 4.66
CA ALA A 90 3.41 -3.16 5.92
C ALA A 90 3.57 -1.65 5.68
N PHE A 91 4.58 -1.27 4.90
CA PHE A 91 4.81 0.12 4.53
C PHE A 91 3.62 0.72 3.77
N VAL A 92 3.16 0.04 2.71
CA VAL A 92 2.04 0.53 1.88
C VAL A 92 0.76 0.65 2.70
N LEU A 93 0.48 -0.27 3.63
CA LEU A 93 -0.67 -0.17 4.53
C LEU A 93 -0.59 1.04 5.46
N ASP A 94 0.57 1.31 6.06
CA ASP A 94 0.76 2.48 6.92
C ASP A 94 0.50 3.79 6.15
N GLU A 95 0.99 3.87 4.90
CA GLU A 95 0.73 5.02 4.03
C GLU A 95 -0.75 5.11 3.60
N ILE A 96 -1.42 3.98 3.34
CA ILE A 96 -2.86 3.97 3.07
C ILE A 96 -3.64 4.55 4.25
N TYR A 97 -3.30 4.18 5.48
CA TYR A 97 -3.99 4.71 6.66
C TYR A 97 -3.78 6.22 6.80
N LYS A 98 -2.55 6.72 6.62
CA LYS A 98 -2.26 8.16 6.62
C LYS A 98 -3.06 8.91 5.54
N LEU A 99 -3.10 8.38 4.32
CA LEU A 99 -3.81 8.98 3.19
C LEU A 99 -5.33 8.98 3.39
N LEU A 100 -5.88 7.96 4.04
CA LEU A 100 -7.32 7.85 4.32
C LEU A 100 -7.77 8.63 5.56
N HIS A 101 -6.87 8.94 6.50
CA HIS A 101 -7.22 9.58 7.77
C HIS A 101 -8.04 10.88 7.65
N PRO A 102 -7.78 11.79 6.69
CA PRO A 102 -8.61 12.99 6.51
C PRO A 102 -10.08 12.72 6.14
N MET A 103 -10.39 11.52 5.64
CA MET A 103 -11.73 11.12 5.22
C MET A 103 -12.37 10.10 6.19
N MET A 104 -11.57 9.25 6.82
CA MET A 104 -12.02 8.15 7.70
C MET A 104 -11.20 8.08 9.00
N PRO A 105 -11.23 9.12 9.86
CA PRO A 105 -10.29 9.23 10.97
C PRO A 105 -10.43 8.10 12.01
N PHE A 106 -11.65 7.73 12.39
CA PHE A 106 -11.88 6.72 13.44
C PHE A 106 -11.51 5.29 13.03
N MET A 107 -11.50 4.99 11.72
CA MET A 107 -11.14 3.65 11.21
C MET A 107 -9.64 3.50 10.95
N THR A 108 -8.91 4.61 10.94
CA THR A 108 -7.48 4.68 10.55
C THR A 108 -6.56 5.05 11.71
N GLU A 109 -7.13 5.25 12.91
CA GLU A 109 -6.44 5.42 14.19
C GLU A 109 -6.05 4.06 14.78
#